data_AF-H8MVR6-F1
#
_entry.id   AF-H8MVR6-F1
#
_cell.length_a   1.000
_cell.length_b   1.000
_cell.length_c   1.000
_cell.angle_alpha   90.00
_cell.angle_beta   90.00
_cell.angle_gamma   90.00
#
_symmetry.space_group_name_H-M   'P 1'
#
loop_
_entity.id
_entity.type
_entity.pdbx_description
1 polymer ?
#
loop_
_entity_poly.entity_id
_entity_poly.type
_entity_poly.pdbx_seq_one_letter_code
_entity_poly.pdbx_strand_id
1 'polypeptide(L)'
;MAESIWHQLDRMVAEYLKVKTLLRAVRGGRFRGRKPNGKWWVRFGSGRMAVDLLADSPEELVRRAAVYRCGECGHKTQGHRLKAKDEVFCPGVTCTCEATQAQIIAKQSTTAWIAERAGMTERELFRGVRGPEVQTEDARA
;
A
#
# COMPACT_ATOMS: atom_id res chain seq x y z
N MET A 1 -14.25 22.51 -22.42
CA MET A 1 -13.58 23.45 -21.51
C MET A 1 -12.37 22.76 -20.93
N ALA A 2 -11.17 23.28 -21.16
CA ALA A 2 -9.95 22.74 -20.56
C ALA A 2 -10.00 22.99 -19.04
N GLU A 3 -9.71 21.96 -18.26
CA GLU A 3 -9.57 22.10 -16.81
C GLU A 3 -8.37 23.01 -16.50
N SER A 4 -8.55 23.99 -15.62
CA SER A 4 -7.43 24.85 -15.24
C SER A 4 -6.33 24.03 -14.55
N ILE A 5 -5.08 24.40 -14.78
CA ILE A 5 -3.90 23.76 -14.16
C ILE A 5 -4.02 23.71 -12.62
N TRP A 6 -4.61 24.73 -11.98
CA TRP A 6 -4.83 24.76 -10.53
C TRP A 6 -5.73 23.64 -10.02
N HIS A 7 -6.89 23.45 -10.65
CA HIS A 7 -7.77 22.31 -10.34
C HIS A 7 -7.08 20.94 -10.54
N GLN A 8 -6.20 20.82 -11.54
CA GLN A 8 -5.42 19.59 -11.73
C GLN A 8 -4.45 19.36 -10.56
N LEU A 9 -3.70 20.40 -10.16
CA LEU A 9 -2.76 20.35 -9.03
C LEU A 9 -3.48 20.02 -7.72
N ASP A 10 -4.61 20.68 -7.42
CA ASP A 10 -5.38 20.45 -6.21
C ASP A 10 -5.84 19.00 -6.10
N ARG A 11 -6.30 18.41 -7.21
CA ARG A 11 -6.68 16.98 -7.24
C ARG A 11 -5.48 16.07 -7.02
N MET A 12 -4.33 16.33 -7.64
CA MET A 12 -3.13 15.53 -7.43
C MET A 12 -2.66 15.57 -5.98
N VAL A 13 -2.73 16.75 -5.35
CA VAL A 13 -2.42 16.92 -3.93
C VAL A 13 -3.41 16.16 -3.05
N ALA A 14 -4.72 16.27 -3.32
CA ALA A 14 -5.75 15.54 -2.60
C ALA A 14 -5.56 14.02 -2.69
N GLU A 15 -5.27 13.51 -3.87
CA GLU A 15 -4.95 12.10 -4.10
C GLU A 15 -3.71 11.67 -3.31
N TYR A 16 -2.62 12.42 -3.40
CA TYR A 16 -1.40 12.16 -2.65
C TYR A 16 -1.64 12.08 -1.13
N LEU A 17 -2.38 13.05 -0.58
CA LEU A 17 -2.69 13.11 0.85
C LEU A 17 -3.61 11.96 1.29
N LYS A 18 -4.58 11.59 0.46
CA LYS A 18 -5.45 10.44 0.71
C LYS A 18 -4.63 9.15 0.76
N VAL A 19 -3.82 8.87 -0.26
CA VAL A 19 -2.98 7.66 -0.32
C VAL A 19 -2.00 7.59 0.85
N LYS A 20 -1.38 8.72 1.20
CA LYS A 20 -0.51 8.84 2.39
C LYS A 20 -1.24 8.46 3.68
N THR A 21 -2.49 8.87 3.81
CA THR A 21 -3.33 8.58 4.97
C THR A 21 -3.69 7.09 5.04
N LEU A 22 -4.10 6.50 3.91
CA LEU A 22 -4.41 5.07 3.83
C LEU A 22 -3.19 4.20 4.15
N LEU A 23 -2.02 4.54 3.62
CA LEU A 23 -0.77 3.82 3.91
C LEU A 23 -0.40 3.91 5.39
N ARG A 24 -0.62 5.05 6.04
CA ARG A 24 -0.39 5.19 7.49
C ARG A 24 -1.34 4.30 8.29
N ALA A 25 -2.62 4.29 7.94
CA ALA A 25 -3.65 3.50 8.61
C ALA A 25 -3.32 1.99 8.64
N VAL A 26 -2.78 1.47 7.52
CA VAL A 26 -2.39 0.05 7.39
C VAL A 26 -0.95 -0.25 7.84
N ARG A 27 -0.26 0.71 8.48
CA ARG A 27 1.17 0.60 8.87
C ARG A 27 2.09 0.31 7.68
N GLY A 28 1.72 0.79 6.50
CA GLY A 28 2.29 0.51 5.20
C GLY A 28 3.65 1.14 4.89
N GLY A 29 4.41 1.61 5.89
CA GLY A 29 5.75 2.20 5.68
C GLY A 29 5.74 3.70 5.38
N ARG A 30 6.91 4.24 4.97
CA ARG A 30 7.07 5.67 4.67
C ARG A 30 6.72 5.94 3.22
N PHE A 31 5.55 6.52 2.98
CA PHE A 31 5.07 6.86 1.65
C PHE A 31 5.97 7.90 0.97
N ARG A 32 6.24 7.71 -0.32
CA ARG A 32 7.20 8.52 -1.10
C ARG A 32 6.62 9.18 -2.35
N GLY A 33 5.35 8.95 -2.68
CA GLY A 33 4.74 9.53 -3.88
C GLY A 33 4.77 8.59 -5.08
N ARG A 34 4.83 9.19 -6.28
CA ARG A 34 5.05 8.52 -7.56
C ARG A 34 6.51 8.64 -7.97
N LYS A 35 7.05 7.62 -8.62
CA LYS A 35 8.35 7.65 -9.31
C LYS A 35 8.20 8.27 -10.71
N PRO A 36 9.32 8.66 -11.37
CA PRO A 36 9.28 9.17 -12.74
C PRO A 36 8.62 8.23 -13.76
N ASN A 37 8.68 6.91 -13.51
CA ASN A 37 8.01 5.89 -14.32
C ASN A 37 6.50 5.72 -14.01
N GLY A 38 5.89 6.68 -13.31
CA GLY A 38 4.48 6.66 -12.93
C GLY A 38 4.11 5.78 -11.74
N LYS A 39 4.99 4.85 -11.31
CA LYS A 39 4.66 3.90 -10.23
C LYS A 39 4.56 4.58 -8.87
N TRP A 40 3.53 4.24 -8.11
CA TRP A 40 3.40 4.60 -6.71
C TRP A 40 4.35 3.76 -5.86
N TRP A 41 4.93 4.36 -4.82
CA TRP A 41 5.85 3.61 -3.97
C TRP A 41 5.88 4.00 -2.51
N VAL A 42 6.25 3.01 -1.70
CA VAL A 42 6.42 3.14 -0.26
C VAL A 42 7.69 2.43 0.18
N ARG A 43 8.42 3.02 1.13
CA ARG A 43 9.65 2.46 1.67
C ARG A 43 9.44 1.88 3.06
N PHE A 44 9.81 0.63 3.25
CA PHE A 44 9.88 -0.02 4.55
C PHE A 44 11.31 -0.05 5.07
N GLY A 45 11.50 0.38 6.32
CA GLY A 45 12.81 0.38 6.97
C GLY A 45 13.72 1.54 6.52
N SER A 46 14.99 1.44 6.90
CA SER A 46 16.04 2.43 6.67
C SER A 46 17.37 1.75 6.36
N GLY A 47 18.26 2.46 5.67
CA GLY A 47 19.61 1.97 5.35
C GLY A 47 19.60 0.82 4.35
N ARG A 48 20.56 -0.12 4.49
CA ARG A 48 20.81 -1.22 3.56
C ARG A 48 19.69 -2.28 3.51
N MET A 49 18.84 -2.33 4.53
CA MET A 49 17.72 -3.29 4.63
C MET A 49 16.38 -2.67 4.20
N ALA A 50 16.41 -1.48 3.59
CA ALA A 50 15.20 -0.83 3.12
C ALA A 50 14.62 -1.58 1.91
N VAL A 51 13.30 -1.78 1.93
CA VAL A 51 12.56 -2.41 0.84
C VAL A 51 11.57 -1.40 0.28
N ASP A 52 11.61 -1.21 -1.03
CA ASP A 52 10.67 -0.36 -1.75
C ASP A 52 9.57 -1.23 -2.37
N LEU A 53 8.32 -1.03 -1.95
CA LEU A 53 7.17 -1.60 -2.65
C LEU A 53 6.70 -0.63 -3.72
N LEU A 54 6.48 -1.16 -4.92
CA LEU A 54 6.03 -0.44 -6.10
C LEU A 54 4.67 -1.00 -6.52
N ALA A 55 3.81 -0.12 -7.03
CA ALA A 55 2.54 -0.50 -7.64
C ALA A 55 2.15 0.49 -8.73
N ASP A 56 1.36 0.02 -9.69
CA ASP A 56 0.94 0.84 -10.83
C ASP A 56 -0.24 1.72 -10.43
N SER A 57 -1.07 1.27 -9.48
CA SER A 57 -2.14 2.06 -8.89
C SER A 57 -1.92 2.34 -7.39
N PRO A 58 -2.47 3.46 -6.87
CA PRO A 58 -2.42 3.74 -5.45
C PRO A 58 -3.23 2.73 -4.62
N GLU A 59 -4.33 2.20 -5.15
CA GLU A 59 -5.10 1.13 -4.50
C GLU A 59 -4.25 -0.13 -4.31
N GLU A 60 -3.61 -0.60 -5.39
CA GLU A 60 -2.72 -1.76 -5.34
C GLU A 60 -1.55 -1.52 -4.37
N LEU A 61 -1.00 -0.30 -4.33
CA LEU A 61 0.04 0.05 -3.36
C LEU A 61 -0.46 -0.16 -1.93
N VAL A 62 -1.65 0.35 -1.60
CA VAL A 62 -2.24 0.23 -0.26
C VAL A 62 -2.48 -1.23 0.09
N ARG A 63 -3.03 -2.03 -0.82
CA ARG A 63 -3.26 -3.48 -0.60
C ARG A 63 -1.96 -4.25 -0.37
N ARG A 64 -0.93 -4.02 -1.20
CA ARG A 64 0.40 -4.63 -1.04
C ARG A 64 1.06 -4.23 0.27
N ALA A 65 0.97 -2.95 0.63
CA ALA A 65 1.53 -2.44 1.87
C ALA A 65 0.79 -2.98 3.10
N ALA A 66 -0.54 -3.13 3.01
CA ALA A 66 -1.37 -3.66 4.08
C ALA A 66 -1.00 -5.10 4.45
N VAL A 67 -0.59 -5.94 3.49
CA VAL A 67 -0.18 -7.33 3.76
C VAL A 67 1.32 -7.51 3.95
N TYR A 68 2.13 -6.45 3.81
CA TYR A 68 3.59 -6.54 4.01
C TYR A 68 3.96 -6.68 5.49
N ARG A 69 3.15 -6.08 6.38
CA ARG A 69 3.28 -6.22 7.84
C ARG A 69 1.98 -6.71 8.45
N CYS A 70 2.08 -7.53 9.48
CA CYS A 70 0.94 -7.90 10.29
C CYS A 70 0.36 -6.64 10.95
N GLY A 71 -0.95 -6.44 10.81
CA GLY A 71 -1.67 -5.30 11.37
C GLY A 71 -1.69 -5.31 12.89
N GLU A 72 -1.58 -6.50 13.50
CA GLU A 72 -1.59 -6.71 14.94
C GLU A 72 -0.18 -6.47 15.52
N CYS A 73 0.79 -7.35 15.22
CA CYS A 73 2.14 -7.26 15.81
C CYS A 73 3.12 -6.34 15.06
N GLY A 74 2.84 -5.95 13.82
CA GLY A 74 3.71 -5.07 13.02
C GLY A 74 4.92 -5.74 12.37
N HIS A 75 5.10 -7.06 12.53
CA HIS A 75 6.19 -7.81 11.90
C HIS A 75 5.96 -8.06 10.41
N LYS A 76 7.06 -8.33 9.69
CA LYS A 76 7.00 -8.74 8.29
C LYS A 76 6.22 -10.05 8.17
N THR A 77 5.23 -10.08 7.28
CA THR A 77 4.34 -11.24 7.14
C THR A 77 5.04 -12.48 6.60
N GLN A 78 6.12 -12.30 5.84
CA GLN A 78 6.99 -13.40 5.37
C GLN A 78 7.55 -14.26 6.51
N GLY A 79 7.70 -13.73 7.72
CA GLY A 79 8.19 -14.48 8.88
C GLY A 79 7.12 -14.98 9.84
N HIS A 80 5.82 -14.80 9.52
CA HIS A 80 4.74 -15.40 10.30
C HIS A 80 4.66 -16.90 10.02
N ARG A 81 4.38 -17.72 11.07
CA ARG A 81 4.33 -19.20 11.03
C ARG A 81 3.83 -19.71 9.67
N LEU A 82 4.77 -19.97 8.77
CA LEU A 82 4.53 -20.68 7.52
C LEU A 82 4.27 -22.12 7.95
N LYS A 83 3.10 -22.67 7.65
CA LYS A 83 2.89 -24.13 7.71
C LYS A 83 3.60 -24.85 6.55
N ALA A 84 4.52 -24.19 5.85
CA ALA A 84 5.42 -24.75 4.86
C ALA A 84 6.85 -24.54 5.35
N LYS A 85 7.67 -25.60 5.30
CA LYS A 85 9.01 -25.69 5.89
C LYS A 85 10.07 -24.75 5.30
N ASP A 86 9.71 -23.93 4.31
CA ASP A 86 10.62 -23.05 3.61
C ASP A 86 10.19 -21.59 3.81
N GLU A 87 10.93 -20.86 4.65
CA GLU A 87 11.40 -19.48 4.45
C GLU A 87 11.58 -18.70 5.77
N VAL A 88 12.86 -18.33 5.98
CA VAL A 88 13.39 -17.15 6.67
C VAL A 88 12.86 -16.83 8.07
N PHE A 89 13.65 -17.28 9.05
CA PHE A 89 13.76 -16.77 10.42
C PHE A 89 13.64 -15.23 10.47
N CYS A 90 12.78 -14.67 11.33
CA CYS A 90 12.84 -13.26 11.73
C CYS A 90 13.93 -13.08 12.80
N PRO A 91 15.13 -12.59 12.46
CA PRO A 91 16.16 -12.37 13.48
C PRO A 91 15.71 -11.32 14.49
N GLY A 92 15.72 -11.69 15.77
CA GLY A 92 15.62 -10.77 16.89
C GLY A 92 14.22 -10.47 17.42
N VAL A 93 13.15 -11.12 16.93
CA VAL A 93 11.81 -10.94 17.53
C VAL A 93 11.01 -12.24 17.55
N THR A 94 10.66 -12.71 18.74
CA THR A 94 9.68 -13.78 18.94
C THR A 94 8.28 -13.22 18.65
N CYS A 95 7.83 -13.33 17.41
CA CYS A 95 6.44 -13.03 17.07
C CYS A 95 5.51 -14.04 17.77
N THR A 96 4.63 -13.57 18.65
CA THR A 96 3.62 -14.40 19.33
C THR A 96 2.30 -14.50 18.55
N CYS A 97 2.18 -13.85 17.39
CA CYS A 97 0.99 -13.97 16.56
C CYS A 97 0.80 -15.42 16.07
N GLU A 98 -0.39 -15.94 16.28
CA GLU A 98 -0.81 -17.25 15.78
C GLU A 98 -1.19 -17.21 14.30
N ALA A 99 -1.51 -16.01 13.78
CA ALA A 99 -1.92 -15.81 12.40
C ALA A 99 -0.79 -16.15 11.41
N THR A 100 -1.07 -17.06 10.49
CA THR A 100 -0.21 -17.41 9.35
C THR A 100 -0.20 -16.30 8.30
N GLN A 101 0.79 -16.30 7.41
CA GLN A 101 0.85 -15.33 6.29
C GLN A 101 -0.44 -15.36 5.45
N ALA A 102 -0.96 -16.54 5.12
CA ALA A 102 -2.18 -16.68 4.33
C ALA A 102 -3.40 -16.06 5.02
N GLN A 103 -3.54 -16.26 6.34
CA GLN A 103 -4.60 -15.64 7.14
C GLN A 103 -4.47 -14.12 7.17
N ILE A 104 -3.25 -13.61 7.28
CA ILE A 104 -2.98 -12.18 7.24
C ILE A 104 -3.36 -11.60 5.88
N ILE A 105 -2.97 -12.25 4.78
CA ILE A 105 -3.33 -11.82 3.43
C ILE A 105 -4.85 -11.83 3.27
N ALA A 106 -5.52 -12.92 3.66
CA ALA A 106 -6.97 -13.06 3.54
C ALA A 106 -7.74 -11.99 4.33
N LYS A 107 -7.25 -11.58 5.51
CA LYS A 107 -7.87 -10.54 6.34
C LYS A 107 -7.53 -9.13 5.86
N GLN A 108 -6.23 -8.82 5.75
CA GLN A 108 -5.72 -7.45 5.59
C GLN A 108 -5.74 -6.94 4.14
N SER A 109 -5.88 -7.82 3.15
CA SER A 109 -6.04 -7.39 1.75
C SER A 109 -7.44 -6.87 1.43
N THR A 110 -8.42 -7.06 2.34
CA THR A 110 -9.82 -6.71 2.10
C THR A 110 -10.06 -5.21 2.22
N THR A 111 -11.00 -4.69 1.43
CA THR A 111 -11.44 -3.28 1.50
C THR A 111 -12.02 -2.97 2.88
N ALA A 112 -12.83 -3.87 3.43
CA ALA A 112 -13.43 -3.74 4.76
C ALA A 112 -12.36 -3.51 5.85
N TRP A 113 -11.32 -4.35 5.90
CA TRP A 113 -10.26 -4.20 6.89
C TRP A 113 -9.49 -2.89 6.72
N ILE A 114 -9.15 -2.51 5.49
CA ILE A 114 -8.43 -1.25 5.23
C ILE A 114 -9.31 -0.04 5.62
N ALA A 115 -10.61 -0.08 5.34
CA ALA A 115 -11.59 0.95 5.68
C ALA A 115 -11.72 1.11 7.21
N GLU A 116 -11.86 0.00 7.93
CA GLU A 116 -11.87 -0.02 9.40
C GLU A 116 -10.61 0.64 9.98
N ARG A 117 -9.43 0.26 9.48
CA ARG A 117 -8.14 0.83 9.93
C ARG A 117 -8.01 2.32 9.61
N ALA A 118 -8.62 2.77 8.52
CA ALA A 118 -8.60 4.17 8.10
C ALA A 118 -9.67 5.02 8.79
N GLY A 119 -10.60 4.42 9.54
CA GLY A 119 -11.76 5.11 10.12
C GLY A 119 -12.70 5.66 9.05
N MET A 120 -12.86 4.94 7.94
CA MET A 120 -13.64 5.33 6.77
C MET A 120 -14.66 4.26 6.40
N THR A 121 -15.68 4.62 5.62
CA THR A 121 -16.54 3.61 4.98
C THR A 121 -15.85 3.01 3.76
N GLU A 122 -16.23 1.78 3.36
CA GLU A 122 -15.70 1.15 2.15
C GLU A 122 -15.95 1.99 0.89
N ARG A 123 -17.09 2.69 0.84
CA ARG A 123 -17.46 3.59 -0.27
C ARG A 123 -16.52 4.79 -0.40
N GLU A 124 -15.97 5.26 0.71
CA GLU A 124 -15.11 6.45 0.76
C GLU A 124 -13.62 6.14 0.69
N LEU A 125 -13.24 4.88 0.89
CA LEU A 125 -11.85 4.46 1.05
C LEU A 125 -10.98 4.89 -0.14
N PHE A 126 -11.39 4.51 -1.36
CA PHE A 126 -10.68 4.84 -2.59
C PHE A 126 -11.38 5.90 -3.45
N ARG A 127 -12.41 6.57 -2.91
CA ARG A 127 -13.06 7.68 -3.63
C ARG A 127 -12.05 8.81 -3.85
N GLY A 128 -11.87 9.21 -5.11
CA GLY A 128 -10.92 10.25 -5.52
C GLY A 128 -9.47 9.78 -5.65
N VAL A 129 -9.20 8.48 -5.48
CA VAL A 129 -7.91 7.84 -5.75
C VAL A 129 -7.96 7.30 -7.18
N ARG A 130 -7.11 7.78 -8.09
CA ARG A 130 -7.15 7.37 -9.49
C ARG A 130 -6.09 6.30 -9.75
N GLY A 131 -6.43 5.32 -10.58
CA GLY A 131 -5.45 4.38 -11.13
C GLY A 131 -4.38 5.11 -11.96
N PRO A 132 -3.39 4.39 -12.51
CA PRO A 132 -2.46 4.98 -13.45
C PRO A 132 -3.25 5.70 -14.56
N GLU A 133 -2.87 6.93 -14.89
CA GLU A 133 -3.31 7.52 -16.14
C GLU A 133 -2.70 6.65 -17.22
N VAL A 134 -3.54 5.84 -17.88
CA VAL A 134 -3.12 5.12 -19.07
C VAL A 134 -2.76 6.23 -20.05
N GLN A 135 -1.46 6.45 -20.26
CA GLN A 135 -1.00 7.16 -21.43
C GLN A 135 -1.40 6.27 -22.60
N THR A 136 -2.60 6.52 -23.13
CA THR A 136 -2.94 6.14 -24.50
C THR A 136 -2.03 6.94 -25.42
N GLU A 137 -0.76 6.54 -25.48
CA GLU A 137 0.11 6.88 -26.59
C GLU A 137 -0.17 5.87 -27.72
N ASP A 138 -0.52 6.44 -28.87
CA ASP A 138 -0.57 5.84 -30.21
C ASP A 138 -1.71 4.88 -30.57
N ALA A 139 -2.88 5.47 -30.82
CA ALA A 139 -3.83 4.95 -31.82
C ALA A 139 -3.82 5.76 -33.14
N ARG A 140 -2.80 6.60 -33.38
CA ARG A 140 -2.64 7.35 -34.64
C ARG A 140 -1.16 7.66 -34.94
N ALA A 141 -0.50 6.76 -35.66
CA ALA A 141 0.53 7.07 -36.64
C ALA A 141 0.59 5.93 -37.67
#